data_AF-A0A3Q1MGC4-F1
#
_entry.id   AF-A0A3Q1MGC4-F1
#
_cell.length_a   1.000
_cell.length_b   1.000
_cell.length_c   1.000
_cell.angle_alpha   90.00
_cell.angle_beta   90.00
_cell.angle_gamma   90.00
#
_symmetry.space_group_name_H-M   'P 1'
#
loop_
_entity.id
_entity.type
_entity.pdbx_description
1 polymer ?
#
loop_
_entity_poly.entity_id
_entity_poly.type
_entity_poly.pdbx_seq_one_letter_code
_entity_poly.pdbx_strand_id
1 'polypeptide(L)'
;MAEAIWSSDTGEAVYRSRDPVRNLRLRVHLQRITSSNYLHCQPAAQLGKDLIDLATFRPHPTASGHRPEEEEEEVVIGWQEKLFSQFEVDLYQNEAACQSPLDHQYRQEILKLEDAGGRKNRRIFTYTDSDRYTNLEEHCQKMTTAASEMPSFLVERMANVRRRRQDRRGTLGYKKHEHVLCTLKVDSNGVITVKPDFTGSKGPYRIETEGEKQELWKYTVDNVSSLAQPEEEEREQRVFKDLYGRHKEYLNSLVGTDFEMTAPGALRLFVNGEVVSAQGYEYDNLYVHFFVELPTSNWSSPAFQQLSGITQTCATKSRGMDNVAYFSYPFTFEASFLHEDESVDALPEWPVLYCEVLSLDFWQRYRVEGYGAVVLPATPGSHTLTVSTWRPLELSPVAELRRFFIGGSLELEDLSYVWIPGTFKGERLSRFGLRTETTGSVTFRLHCLQQSRAFMESSSLRKRMRSVLDRLEGFSQQSSIQNVLEAFRRARRRMQEARESLPQDLVSPSVTSVS
;
A
#
# COMPACT_ATOMS: atom_id res chain seq x y z
N MET A 1 26.94 -34.44 19.70
CA MET A 1 27.23 -33.82 21.01
C MET A 1 27.49 -32.36 20.73
N ALA A 2 26.52 -31.49 21.00
CA ALA A 2 26.63 -30.06 20.73
C ALA A 2 27.54 -29.44 21.80
N GLU A 3 28.62 -28.79 21.36
CA GLU A 3 29.51 -28.02 22.22
C GLU A 3 28.70 -26.92 22.93
N ALA A 4 28.86 -26.78 24.24
CA ALA A 4 28.22 -25.73 25.03
C ALA A 4 28.89 -24.39 24.74
N ILE A 5 28.64 -23.85 23.55
CA ILE A 5 29.05 -22.51 23.15
C ILE A 5 28.13 -21.53 23.88
N TRP A 6 28.67 -20.77 24.82
CA TRP A 6 27.97 -19.67 25.49
C TRP A 6 27.41 -18.70 24.44
N SER A 7 26.18 -18.22 24.63
CA SER A 7 25.67 -17.16 23.75
C SER A 7 26.38 -15.85 24.07
N SER A 8 27.16 -15.34 23.11
CA SER A 8 27.77 -14.01 23.16
C SER A 8 26.85 -12.92 22.60
N ASP A 9 25.69 -13.30 22.06
CA ASP A 9 24.72 -12.40 21.44
C ASP A 9 23.71 -11.90 22.47
N THR A 10 24.03 -10.79 23.14
CA THR A 10 23.10 -10.06 24.02
C THR A 10 22.26 -9.05 23.24
N GLY A 11 22.11 -9.27 21.93
CA GLY A 11 21.33 -8.42 21.02
C GLY A 11 19.84 -8.39 21.33
N GLU A 12 19.18 -7.40 20.75
CA GLU A 12 17.73 -7.21 20.84
C GLU A 12 17.04 -7.99 19.73
N ALA A 13 15.97 -8.70 20.06
CA ALA A 13 15.18 -9.48 19.11
C ALA A 13 13.74 -8.97 19.05
N VAL A 14 13.16 -9.00 17.85
CA VAL A 14 11.87 -8.39 17.53
C VAL A 14 10.90 -9.46 17.05
N TYR A 15 9.74 -9.52 17.70
CA TYR A 15 8.71 -10.52 17.50
C TYR A 15 7.36 -9.87 17.17
N ARG A 16 6.52 -10.60 16.44
CA ARG A 16 5.10 -10.26 16.25
C ARG A 16 4.24 -11.43 16.68
N SER A 17 3.33 -11.18 17.60
CA SER A 17 2.34 -12.16 18.05
C SER A 17 1.02 -11.94 17.32
N ARG A 18 0.35 -13.03 16.96
CA ARG A 18 -1.08 -13.01 16.58
C ARG A 18 -1.98 -13.02 17.82
N ASP A 19 -1.47 -13.56 18.93
CA ASP A 19 -2.17 -13.70 20.18
C ASP A 19 -2.06 -12.43 21.04
N PRO A 20 -3.07 -12.14 21.89
CA PRO A 20 -3.00 -11.06 22.87
C PRO A 20 -1.77 -11.18 23.78
N VAL A 21 -1.07 -10.06 23.99
CA VAL A 21 0.18 -9.99 24.78
C VAL A 21 0.02 -10.52 26.20
N ARG A 22 -1.18 -10.43 26.79
CA ARG A 22 -1.49 -11.00 28.12
C ARG A 22 -1.27 -12.52 28.23
N ASN A 23 -1.26 -13.23 27.10
CA ASN A 23 -1.02 -14.66 27.04
C ASN A 23 0.48 -15.00 27.06
N LEU A 24 1.36 -13.99 26.94
CA LEU A 24 2.80 -14.18 26.96
C LEU A 24 3.24 -14.76 28.31
N ARG A 25 3.90 -15.91 28.26
CA ARG A 25 4.55 -16.57 29.40
C ARG A 25 6.02 -16.77 29.10
N LEU A 26 6.86 -16.27 30.00
CA LEU A 26 8.31 -16.33 29.95
C LEU A 26 8.82 -17.28 31.03
N ARG A 27 9.65 -18.25 30.67
CA ARG A 27 10.37 -19.10 31.63
C ARG A 27 11.81 -18.61 31.75
N VAL A 28 12.23 -18.30 32.97
CA VAL A 28 13.61 -17.94 33.29
C VAL A 28 14.17 -19.02 34.21
N HIS A 29 15.31 -19.57 33.82
CA HIS A 29 16.01 -20.60 34.58
C HIS A 29 17.43 -20.12 34.89
N LEU A 30 17.82 -20.11 36.17
CA LEU A 30 19.09 -19.57 36.67
C LEU A 30 19.82 -20.65 37.47
N GLN A 31 21.11 -20.85 37.19
CA GLN A 31 21.93 -21.90 37.79
C GLN A 31 23.35 -21.40 38.15
N ARG A 32 23.85 -21.74 39.35
CA ARG A 32 25.22 -21.45 39.79
C ARG A 32 26.20 -22.49 39.27
N ILE A 33 27.38 -22.05 38.82
CA ILE A 33 28.47 -22.94 38.39
C ILE A 33 29.54 -22.99 39.48
N THR A 34 29.63 -24.12 40.17
CA THR A 34 30.69 -24.42 41.15
C THR A 34 31.92 -25.04 40.49
N SER A 35 33.08 -25.03 41.19
CA SER A 35 34.38 -25.47 40.67
C SER A 35 34.39 -26.91 40.09
N SER A 36 33.49 -27.77 40.54
CA SER A 36 33.26 -29.12 39.99
C SER A 36 32.59 -29.13 38.60
N ASN A 37 31.80 -28.11 38.28
CA ASN A 37 31.13 -27.95 36.98
C ASN A 37 31.97 -27.13 35.97
N TYR A 38 33.04 -26.48 36.43
CA TYR A 38 33.91 -25.64 35.60
C TYR A 38 34.71 -26.45 34.55
N LEU A 39 35.07 -27.70 34.87
CA LEU A 39 35.84 -28.60 33.98
C LEU A 39 35.06 -29.05 32.74
N HIS A 40 33.73 -28.88 32.71
CA HIS A 40 32.90 -29.21 31.54
C HIS A 40 32.71 -28.01 30.58
N CYS A 41 33.21 -26.81 30.94
CA CYS A 41 32.88 -25.55 30.25
C CYS A 41 34.10 -24.77 29.69
N GLN A 42 35.30 -25.35 29.61
CA GLN A 42 36.43 -24.73 28.89
C GLN A 42 36.72 -25.42 27.54
N PRO A 43 36.95 -24.66 26.45
CA PRO A 43 37.58 -25.17 25.24
C PRO A 43 39.08 -25.39 25.48
N ALA A 44 39.64 -26.44 24.89
CA ALA A 44 41.07 -26.72 24.89
C ALA A 44 41.86 -25.55 24.27
N ALA A 45 42.46 -24.70 25.10
CA ALA A 45 43.53 -23.81 24.66
C ALA A 45 44.77 -24.67 24.37
N GLN A 46 45.28 -24.58 23.15
CA GLN A 46 46.51 -25.24 22.71
C GLN A 46 47.68 -24.83 23.61
N LEU A 47 48.11 -25.74 24.48
CA LEU A 47 49.42 -25.68 25.12
C LEU A 47 50.30 -26.74 24.46
N GLY A 48 51.46 -26.31 23.99
CA GLY A 48 52.42 -27.12 23.24
C GLY A 48 52.87 -28.37 24.00
N LYS A 49 53.26 -29.36 23.19
CA LYS A 49 53.90 -30.63 23.56
C LYS A 49 54.93 -30.46 24.68
N ASP A 50 54.75 -31.17 25.79
CA ASP A 50 55.63 -32.29 26.14
C ASP A 50 55.03 -33.17 27.24
N LEU A 51 55.39 -34.44 27.16
CA LEU A 51 54.94 -35.62 27.89
C LEU A 51 55.14 -35.51 29.42
N ILE A 52 54.19 -35.99 30.23
CA ILE A 52 54.35 -37.15 31.14
C ILE A 52 53.00 -37.46 31.82
N ASP A 53 52.64 -38.73 31.75
CA ASP A 53 51.48 -39.40 32.34
C ASP A 53 51.62 -39.49 33.87
N LEU A 54 50.56 -39.12 34.60
CA LEU A 54 50.42 -39.41 36.03
C LEU A 54 48.94 -39.63 36.37
N ALA A 55 48.42 -40.74 35.85
CA ALA A 55 47.34 -41.48 36.46
C ALA A 55 47.74 -41.98 37.87
N THR A 56 47.86 -41.10 38.86
CA THR A 56 47.91 -41.49 40.27
C THR A 56 47.57 -40.28 41.13
N PHE A 57 46.29 -40.10 41.48
CA PHE A 57 45.78 -39.57 42.75
C PHE A 57 44.25 -39.47 42.61
N ARG A 58 43.54 -40.52 43.01
CA ARG A 58 42.12 -40.41 43.37
C ARG A 58 42.04 -39.70 44.72
N PRO A 59 41.39 -38.54 44.86
CA PRO A 59 40.89 -38.12 46.16
C PRO A 59 39.57 -38.85 46.43
N HIS A 60 39.49 -39.49 47.60
CA HIS A 60 38.25 -39.99 48.17
C HIS A 60 37.24 -38.85 48.38
N PRO A 61 35.92 -39.12 48.35
CA PRO A 61 34.91 -38.11 48.59
C PRO A 61 34.92 -37.73 50.07
N THR A 62 35.45 -36.55 50.40
CA THR A 62 35.20 -35.92 51.70
C THR A 62 33.84 -35.25 51.67
N ALA A 63 33.00 -35.65 52.63
CA ALA A 63 31.68 -35.11 52.87
C ALA A 63 31.70 -33.58 53.05
N SER A 64 31.04 -32.86 52.15
CA SER A 64 30.37 -31.60 52.46
C SER A 64 28.97 -31.67 51.85
N GLY A 65 27.97 -31.88 52.70
CA GLY A 65 26.58 -31.84 52.29
C GLY A 65 26.19 -30.42 51.90
N HIS A 66 26.35 -30.06 50.62
CA HIS A 66 25.65 -28.93 50.03
C HIS A 66 24.49 -29.47 49.21
N ARG A 67 23.27 -29.07 49.59
CA ARG A 67 22.03 -29.45 48.90
C ARG A 67 22.01 -28.82 47.48
N PRO A 68 21.70 -29.58 46.42
CA PRO A 68 21.62 -29.05 45.05
C PRO A 68 20.49 -28.01 44.84
N GLU A 69 19.47 -27.98 45.71
CA GLU A 69 18.34 -27.03 45.63
C GLU A 69 18.71 -25.56 45.95
N GLU A 70 19.92 -25.28 46.42
CA GLU A 70 20.36 -23.89 46.67
C GLU A 70 21.03 -23.23 45.45
N GLU A 71 21.32 -24.02 44.41
CA GLU A 71 22.14 -23.61 43.27
C GLU A 71 21.34 -23.32 42.00
N GLU A 72 20.04 -23.62 41.96
CA GLU A 72 19.19 -23.47 40.78
C GLU A 72 17.82 -22.86 41.13
N GLU A 73 17.28 -22.02 40.25
CA GLU A 73 15.97 -21.39 40.39
C GLU A 73 15.29 -21.27 39.02
N GLU A 74 14.05 -21.74 38.93
CA GLU A 74 13.21 -21.66 37.73
C GLU A 74 11.89 -20.96 38.05
N VAL A 75 11.53 -19.97 37.23
CA VAL A 75 10.29 -19.21 37.40
C VAL A 75 9.62 -18.97 36.05
N VAL A 76 8.30 -19.15 35.99
CA VAL A 76 7.46 -18.77 34.85
C VAL A 76 6.72 -17.47 35.18
N ILE A 77 6.85 -16.48 34.32
CA ILE A 77 6.42 -15.09 34.52
C ILE A 77 5.47 -14.70 33.39
N GLY A 78 4.30 -14.17 33.73
CA GLY A 78 3.36 -13.57 32.78
C GLY A 78 3.70 -12.13 32.39
N TRP A 79 3.02 -11.65 31.36
CA TRP A 79 3.08 -10.24 30.98
C TRP A 79 2.68 -9.32 32.14
N GLN A 80 3.57 -8.39 32.52
CA GLN A 80 3.40 -7.45 33.64
C GLN A 80 3.11 -8.14 34.99
N GLU A 81 3.53 -9.40 35.16
CA GLU A 81 3.44 -10.11 36.43
C GLU A 81 4.52 -9.65 37.41
N LYS A 82 4.11 -9.26 38.62
CA LYS A 82 5.01 -8.73 39.66
C LYS A 82 5.52 -9.85 40.57
N LEU A 83 6.84 -9.98 40.67
CA LEU A 83 7.54 -10.80 41.63
C LEU A 83 8.43 -9.89 42.48
N PHE A 84 8.21 -9.88 43.80
CA PHE A 84 8.91 -8.96 44.71
C PHE A 84 10.32 -9.46 45.04
N SER A 85 11.30 -8.56 45.03
CA SER A 85 12.63 -8.80 45.59
C SER A 85 12.60 -8.82 47.13
N GLN A 86 13.64 -9.38 47.77
CA GLN A 86 13.73 -9.32 49.24
C GLN A 86 13.81 -7.87 49.73
N PHE A 87 14.54 -7.02 48.99
CA PHE A 87 14.66 -5.60 49.29
C PHE A 87 13.29 -4.89 49.24
N GLU A 88 12.46 -5.16 48.23
CA GLU A 88 11.11 -4.58 48.15
C GLU A 88 10.19 -5.06 49.26
N VAL A 89 10.31 -6.34 49.66
CA VAL A 89 9.58 -6.86 50.82
C VAL A 89 9.97 -6.08 52.07
N ASP A 90 11.27 -5.96 52.36
CA ASP A 90 11.77 -5.24 53.54
C ASP A 90 11.39 -3.74 53.49
N LEU A 91 11.39 -3.15 52.29
CA LEU A 91 11.02 -1.74 52.08
C LEU A 91 9.53 -1.50 52.37
N TYR A 92 8.63 -2.27 51.75
CA TYR A 92 7.18 -2.06 51.87
C TYR A 92 6.57 -2.68 53.14
N GLN A 93 7.31 -3.53 53.85
CA GLN A 93 7.01 -3.92 55.23
C GLN A 93 7.05 -2.72 56.19
N ASN A 94 7.82 -1.67 55.89
CA ASN A 94 7.80 -0.44 56.66
C ASN A 94 6.69 0.49 56.16
N GLU A 95 5.68 0.73 57.01
CA GLU A 95 4.54 1.60 56.65
C GLU A 95 4.97 3.04 56.35
N ALA A 96 6.04 3.53 57.00
CA ALA A 96 6.57 4.87 56.75
C ALA A 96 7.24 5.02 55.37
N ALA A 97 7.61 3.90 54.72
CA ALA A 97 8.16 3.89 53.38
C ALA A 97 7.08 3.89 52.28
N CYS A 98 5.85 3.50 52.60
CA CYS A 98 4.72 3.52 51.68
C CYS A 98 4.15 4.94 51.56
N GLN A 99 4.39 5.62 50.43
CA GLN A 99 3.97 7.01 50.22
C GLN A 99 2.94 7.17 49.10
N SER A 100 2.85 6.21 48.19
CA SER A 100 1.92 6.26 47.06
C SER A 100 0.86 5.16 47.14
N PRO A 101 -0.29 5.33 46.45
CA PRO A 101 -1.33 4.31 46.39
C PRO A 101 -0.81 2.95 45.92
N LEU A 102 0.16 2.95 45.00
CA LEU A 102 0.82 1.75 44.51
C LEU A 102 1.68 1.08 45.61
N ASP A 103 2.41 1.87 46.41
CA ASP A 103 3.23 1.33 47.51
C ASP A 103 2.34 0.68 48.59
N HIS A 104 1.15 1.26 48.86
CA HIS A 104 0.16 0.67 49.75
C HIS A 104 -0.44 -0.61 49.16
N GLN A 105 -0.67 -0.67 47.85
CA GLN A 105 -1.11 -1.88 47.16
C GLN A 105 -0.05 -2.99 47.28
N TYR A 106 1.22 -2.68 46.99
CA TYR A 106 2.32 -3.65 47.13
C TYR A 106 2.49 -4.14 48.57
N ARG A 107 2.35 -3.26 49.57
CA ARG A 107 2.31 -3.68 50.98
C ARG A 107 1.19 -4.68 51.25
N GLN A 108 -0.03 -4.43 50.76
CA GLN A 108 -1.14 -5.37 50.94
C GLN A 108 -0.89 -6.71 50.25
N GLU A 109 -0.27 -6.71 49.07
CA GLU A 109 0.11 -7.93 48.36
C GLU A 109 1.21 -8.71 49.10
N ILE A 110 2.21 -8.02 49.65
CA ILE A 110 3.29 -8.62 50.46
C ILE A 110 2.74 -9.24 51.75
N LEU A 111 1.83 -8.57 52.46
CA LEU A 111 1.19 -9.12 53.66
C LEU A 111 0.39 -10.40 53.34
N LYS A 112 -0.34 -10.40 52.21
CA LYS A 112 -1.04 -11.61 51.74
C LYS A 112 -0.08 -12.73 51.36
N LEU A 113 1.10 -12.41 50.83
CA LEU A 113 2.13 -13.39 50.51
C LEU A 113 2.74 -13.99 51.78
N GLU A 114 2.98 -13.19 52.82
CA GLU A 114 3.42 -13.69 54.12
C GLU A 114 2.41 -14.66 54.73
N ASP A 115 1.11 -14.31 54.71
CA ASP A 115 0.03 -15.18 55.16
C ASP A 115 -0.05 -16.50 54.37
N ALA A 116 0.34 -16.48 53.09
CA ALA A 116 0.32 -17.63 52.19
C ALA A 116 1.60 -18.50 52.23
N GLY A 117 2.52 -18.23 53.16
CA GLY A 117 3.76 -19.00 53.31
C GLY A 117 5.00 -18.37 52.67
N GLY A 118 4.95 -17.09 52.33
CA GLY A 118 6.08 -16.29 51.84
C GLY A 118 6.19 -16.22 50.32
N ARG A 119 7.32 -15.68 49.85
CA ARG A 119 7.61 -15.51 48.42
C ARG A 119 7.84 -16.87 47.74
N LYS A 120 7.27 -17.03 46.54
CA LYS A 120 7.52 -18.20 45.67
C LYS A 120 8.88 -18.14 44.98
N ASN A 121 9.38 -16.92 44.77
CA ASN A 121 10.67 -16.63 44.14
C ASN A 121 11.75 -16.36 45.20
N ARG A 122 13.01 -16.66 44.87
CA ARG A 122 14.16 -16.47 45.77
C ARG A 122 15.04 -15.32 45.27
N ARG A 123 15.67 -15.48 44.10
CA ARG A 123 16.62 -14.55 43.48
C ARG A 123 16.04 -13.85 42.26
N ILE A 124 15.09 -14.46 41.55
CA ILE A 124 14.48 -13.87 40.35
C ILE A 124 13.31 -12.98 40.79
N PHE A 125 13.26 -11.73 40.33
CA PHE A 125 12.19 -10.79 40.61
C PHE A 125 11.94 -9.88 39.40
N THR A 126 10.82 -9.15 39.39
CA THR A 126 10.41 -8.36 38.22
C THR A 126 10.13 -6.90 38.55
N TYR A 127 10.43 -6.04 37.58
CA TYR A 127 9.96 -4.67 37.53
C TYR A 127 8.94 -4.53 36.39
N THR A 128 7.82 -3.91 36.70
CA THR A 128 6.67 -3.65 35.82
C THR A 128 6.67 -2.20 35.35
N ASP A 129 5.83 -1.85 34.38
CA ASP A 129 5.73 -0.46 33.86
C ASP A 129 5.25 0.54 34.94
N SER A 130 4.52 0.03 35.94
CA SER A 130 4.09 0.83 37.10
C SER A 130 5.22 1.11 38.10
N ASP A 131 6.32 0.34 38.06
CA ASP A 131 7.41 0.45 39.03
C ASP A 131 8.32 1.65 38.75
N ARG A 132 8.90 2.21 39.81
CA ARG A 132 9.90 3.29 39.72
C ARG A 132 11.30 2.76 39.41
N TYR A 133 11.40 1.81 38.48
CA TYR A 133 12.65 1.26 38.00
C TYR A 133 13.14 2.06 36.79
N THR A 134 14.46 2.19 36.62
CA THR A 134 15.03 2.75 35.40
C THR A 134 16.21 1.89 35.01
N ASN A 135 16.07 1.17 33.90
CA ASN A 135 17.19 0.45 33.34
C ASN A 135 18.21 1.46 32.80
N LEU A 136 19.28 1.69 33.57
CA LEU A 136 20.37 2.59 33.21
C LEU A 136 21.19 2.10 32.00
N GLU A 137 21.04 0.84 31.57
CA GLU A 137 21.65 0.33 30.34
C GLU A 137 20.92 0.82 29.08
N GLU A 138 19.64 1.20 29.19
CA GLU A 138 18.90 1.82 28.07
C GLU A 138 19.33 3.25 27.79
N HIS A 139 19.88 3.95 28.79
CA HIS A 139 20.45 5.30 28.63
C HIS A 139 21.75 5.30 27.79
N CYS A 140 22.33 4.13 27.56
CA CYS A 140 23.54 3.93 26.76
C CYS A 140 23.24 3.21 25.42
N GLN A 141 22.11 3.51 24.77
CA GLN A 141 21.95 3.15 23.35
C GLN A 141 22.96 3.96 22.51
N LYS A 142 24.15 3.39 22.35
CA LYS A 142 25.09 3.78 21.29
C LYS A 142 24.35 3.63 19.96
N MET A 143 24.29 4.69 19.15
CA MET A 143 23.60 4.68 17.86
C MET A 143 24.30 3.77 16.85
N THR A 144 25.54 3.38 17.14
CA THR A 144 26.36 2.53 16.31
C THR A 144 26.88 1.33 17.11
N THR A 145 27.28 0.28 16.40
CA THR A 145 27.95 -0.90 16.97
C THR A 145 29.42 -0.64 17.34
N ALA A 146 29.90 0.61 17.26
CA ALA A 146 31.28 0.94 17.52
C ALA A 146 31.60 0.94 19.03
N ALA A 147 32.60 0.16 19.43
CA ALA A 147 33.02 0.05 20.82
C ALA A 147 33.44 1.40 21.45
N SER A 148 33.92 2.35 20.63
CA SER A 148 34.42 3.67 21.04
C SER A 148 33.39 4.80 21.04
N GLU A 149 32.12 4.54 20.73
CA GLU A 149 31.11 5.61 20.72
C GLU A 149 30.91 6.18 22.14
N MET A 150 31.08 7.49 22.27
CA MET A 150 30.83 8.25 23.50
C MET A 150 29.56 9.09 23.31
N PRO A 151 28.61 9.07 24.25
CA PRO A 151 27.38 9.86 24.14
C PRO A 151 27.72 11.35 24.11
N SER A 152 27.04 12.10 23.23
CA SER A 152 27.25 13.54 23.15
C SER A 152 26.61 14.25 24.35
N PHE A 153 27.16 15.42 24.71
CA PHE A 153 26.62 16.27 25.78
C PHE A 153 25.11 16.55 25.64
N LEU A 154 24.62 16.66 24.40
CA LEU A 154 23.21 16.88 24.12
C LEU A 154 22.38 15.61 24.35
N VAL A 155 22.89 14.42 23.99
CA VAL A 155 22.26 13.13 24.33
C VAL A 155 22.18 12.95 25.86
N GLU A 156 23.26 13.23 26.59
CA GLU A 156 23.26 13.17 28.06
C GLU A 156 22.22 14.10 28.68
N ARG A 157 22.06 15.32 28.16
CA ARG A 157 21.04 16.25 28.65
C ARG A 157 19.63 15.88 28.22
N MET A 158 19.43 15.36 27.01
CA MET A 158 18.12 14.94 26.51
C MET A 158 17.62 13.65 27.17
N ALA A 159 18.53 12.80 27.66
CA ALA A 159 18.18 11.64 28.49
C ALA A 159 17.39 12.02 29.75
N ASN A 160 17.54 13.27 30.21
CA ASN A 160 16.82 13.83 31.36
C ASN A 160 15.53 14.59 30.97
N VAL A 161 15.24 14.78 29.67
CA VAL A 161 14.13 15.65 29.19
C VAL A 161 12.77 14.94 29.20
N ARG A 162 12.72 13.60 29.22
CA ARG A 162 11.45 12.84 29.10
C ARG A 162 10.61 12.71 30.38
N ARG A 163 11.01 13.24 31.54
CA ARG A 163 10.30 12.94 32.80
C ARG A 163 9.76 14.18 33.51
N ARG A 164 8.73 14.81 32.92
CA ARG A 164 7.97 15.91 33.56
C ARG A 164 7.03 15.45 34.69
N ARG A 165 6.95 14.15 35.00
CA ARG A 165 6.11 13.60 36.08
C ARG A 165 6.80 12.53 36.93
N GLN A 166 8.11 12.58 37.08
CA GLN A 166 8.77 11.82 38.14
C GLN A 166 9.20 12.83 39.20
N ASP A 167 8.47 12.86 40.32
CA ASP A 167 8.98 13.49 41.54
C ASP A 167 10.41 13.02 41.80
N ARG A 168 11.20 13.87 42.44
CA ARG A 168 12.55 13.58 42.98
C ARG A 168 12.48 12.46 44.03
N ARG A 169 12.15 11.23 43.64
CA ARG A 169 12.02 10.03 44.48
C ARG A 169 13.10 9.04 44.06
N GLY A 170 13.66 8.31 45.04
CA GLY A 170 14.68 7.29 44.80
C GLY A 170 14.20 6.26 43.78
N THR A 171 15.09 5.90 42.85
CA THR A 171 14.86 4.85 41.85
C THR A 171 15.06 3.49 42.51
N LEU A 172 14.17 2.53 42.24
CA LEU A 172 14.39 1.12 42.60
C LEU A 172 15.52 0.56 41.72
N GLY A 173 16.37 -0.31 42.29
CA GLY A 173 17.50 -0.89 41.56
C GLY A 173 18.87 -0.42 42.04
N TYR A 174 19.56 -1.23 42.84
CA TYR A 174 20.98 -0.98 43.16
C TYR A 174 21.89 -1.79 42.24
N LYS A 175 22.57 -1.11 41.29
CA LYS A 175 23.50 -1.73 40.31
C LYS A 175 24.56 -2.66 40.91
N LYS A 176 24.92 -2.50 42.18
CA LYS A 176 25.92 -3.35 42.85
C LYS A 176 25.40 -4.74 43.22
N HIS A 177 24.08 -4.92 43.30
CA HIS A 177 23.46 -6.13 43.84
C HIS A 177 22.39 -6.74 42.92
N GLU A 178 22.13 -6.12 41.76
CA GLU A 178 21.09 -6.54 40.82
C GLU A 178 21.69 -6.70 39.42
N HIS A 179 21.25 -7.74 38.70
CA HIS A 179 21.67 -8.01 37.32
C HIS A 179 20.44 -8.22 36.44
N VAL A 180 20.37 -7.52 35.30
CA VAL A 180 19.20 -7.59 34.39
C VAL A 180 19.30 -8.86 33.56
N LEU A 181 18.35 -9.79 33.74
CA LEU A 181 18.30 -11.05 32.99
C LEU A 181 17.61 -10.90 31.64
N CYS A 182 16.51 -10.15 31.57
CA CYS A 182 15.73 -9.92 30.35
C CYS A 182 14.90 -8.64 30.47
N THR A 183 14.71 -7.94 29.36
CA THR A 183 13.82 -6.79 29.18
C THR A 183 12.81 -7.11 28.08
N LEU A 184 11.53 -6.96 28.38
CA LEU A 184 10.42 -7.12 27.43
C LEU A 184 9.73 -5.77 27.20
N LYS A 185 9.56 -5.39 25.93
CA LYS A 185 8.85 -4.17 25.52
C LYS A 185 7.78 -4.49 24.48
N VAL A 186 6.67 -3.78 24.52
CA VAL A 186 5.62 -3.89 23.50
C VAL A 186 5.23 -2.51 23.01
N ASP A 187 5.34 -2.31 21.70
CA ASP A 187 4.98 -1.06 21.05
C ASP A 187 3.46 -0.97 20.77
N SER A 188 2.97 0.24 20.49
CA SER A 188 1.57 0.49 20.09
C SER A 188 1.13 -0.30 18.85
N ASN A 189 2.09 -0.75 18.04
CA ASN A 189 1.87 -1.52 16.82
C ASN A 189 1.86 -3.05 17.07
N GLY A 190 1.88 -3.50 18.34
CA GLY A 190 1.86 -4.92 18.70
C GLY A 190 3.18 -5.66 18.45
N VAL A 191 4.27 -4.92 18.29
CA VAL A 191 5.62 -5.48 18.14
C VAL A 191 6.21 -5.73 19.52
N ILE A 192 6.69 -6.94 19.77
CA ILE A 192 7.28 -7.37 21.04
C ILE A 192 8.79 -7.41 20.88
N THR A 193 9.49 -6.72 21.75
CA THR A 193 10.95 -6.61 21.73
C THR A 193 11.53 -7.24 22.99
N VAL A 194 12.52 -8.12 22.82
CA VAL A 194 13.09 -8.96 23.88
C VAL A 194 14.60 -8.79 23.89
N LYS A 195 15.18 -8.47 25.06
CA LYS A 195 16.63 -8.28 25.22
C LYS A 195 17.14 -8.90 26.53
N PRO A 196 18.07 -9.88 26.49
CA PRO A 196 18.58 -10.53 25.29
C PRO A 196 17.54 -11.48 24.68
N ASP A 197 17.78 -11.95 23.46
CA ASP A 197 16.88 -12.85 22.72
C ASP A 197 16.55 -14.16 23.48
N PHE A 198 15.47 -14.85 23.12
CA PHE A 198 15.13 -16.15 23.69
C PHE A 198 16.24 -17.18 23.45
N THR A 199 16.55 -17.97 24.47
CA THR A 199 17.66 -18.92 24.44
C THR A 199 17.40 -20.03 23.43
N GLY A 200 16.24 -20.69 23.40
CA GLY A 200 15.79 -21.52 22.26
C GLY A 200 16.88 -22.35 21.57
N SER A 201 17.29 -21.94 20.35
CA SER A 201 18.35 -22.58 19.54
C SER A 201 19.78 -22.07 19.80
N LYS A 202 19.93 -21.03 20.61
CA LYS A 202 21.19 -20.43 21.07
C LYS A 202 21.65 -21.09 22.38
N GLY A 203 22.94 -20.96 22.68
CA GLY A 203 23.50 -21.40 23.96
C GLY A 203 23.03 -20.55 25.14
N PRO A 204 23.22 -21.01 26.38
CA PRO A 204 22.81 -20.26 27.56
C PRO A 204 23.63 -18.98 27.76
N TYR A 205 23.06 -18.02 28.49
CA TYR A 205 23.74 -16.77 28.85
C TYR A 205 24.56 -16.92 30.13
N ARG A 206 25.59 -16.07 30.27
CA ARG A 206 26.58 -16.11 31.36
C ARG A 206 26.55 -14.80 32.15
N ILE A 207 26.60 -14.90 33.48
CA ILE A 207 26.78 -13.76 34.38
C ILE A 207 28.04 -14.00 35.20
N GLU A 208 28.91 -12.99 35.24
CA GLU A 208 30.09 -12.95 36.11
C GLU A 208 29.90 -11.86 37.14
N THR A 209 30.02 -12.19 38.43
CA THR A 209 29.96 -11.20 39.50
C THR A 209 31.34 -10.59 39.76
N GLU A 210 31.43 -9.25 39.78
CA GLU A 210 32.64 -8.53 40.16
C GLU A 210 32.72 -8.42 41.70
N GLY A 211 33.48 -9.30 42.34
CA GLY A 211 33.69 -9.31 43.80
C GLY A 211 34.90 -10.15 44.23
N GLU A 212 35.18 -10.23 45.54
CA GLU A 212 36.31 -11.01 46.11
C GLU A 212 36.21 -12.53 45.82
N LYS A 213 35.01 -13.02 45.50
CA LYS A 213 34.76 -14.37 44.99
C LYS A 213 34.06 -14.23 43.63
N GLN A 214 34.76 -14.59 42.56
CA GLN A 214 34.20 -14.60 41.21
C GLN A 214 33.20 -15.76 41.10
N GLU A 215 31.90 -15.46 41.19
CA GLU A 215 30.85 -16.46 41.02
C GLU A 215 30.35 -16.46 39.57
N LEU A 216 30.28 -17.65 38.98
CA LEU A 216 29.82 -17.83 37.61
C LEU A 216 28.39 -18.36 37.64
N TRP A 217 27.48 -17.68 36.93
CA TRP A 217 26.09 -18.08 36.79
C TRP A 217 25.71 -18.29 35.33
N LYS A 218 24.80 -19.24 35.10
CA LYS A 218 24.23 -19.59 33.81
C LYS A 218 22.72 -19.33 33.85
N TYR A 219 22.15 -18.69 32.83
CA TYR A 219 20.70 -18.55 32.72
C TYR A 219 20.16 -18.77 31.31
N THR A 220 18.88 -19.14 31.23
CA THR A 220 18.13 -19.29 29.98
C THR A 220 16.78 -18.57 30.06
N VAL A 221 16.31 -18.08 28.92
CA VAL A 221 15.07 -17.31 28.78
C VAL A 221 14.26 -17.91 27.63
N ASP A 222 13.15 -18.58 27.93
CA ASP A 222 12.33 -19.27 26.93
C ASP A 222 10.89 -18.75 26.90
N ASN A 223 10.29 -18.68 25.71
CA ASN A 223 8.86 -18.46 25.55
C ASN A 223 8.10 -19.78 25.78
N VAL A 224 7.20 -19.81 26.76
CA VAL A 224 6.36 -20.97 27.12
C VAL A 224 4.86 -20.66 27.03
N SER A 225 4.50 -19.68 26.20
CA SER A 225 3.10 -19.29 25.97
C SER A 225 2.31 -20.45 25.36
N SER A 226 1.08 -20.63 25.83
CA SER A 226 0.16 -21.62 25.25
C SER A 226 -0.24 -21.21 23.85
N LEU A 227 -0.13 -22.12 22.88
CA LEU A 227 -0.64 -21.91 21.53
C LEU A 227 -2.17 -21.79 21.56
N ALA A 228 -2.71 -20.87 20.75
CA ALA A 228 -4.14 -20.72 20.57
C ALA A 228 -4.77 -22.06 20.14
N GLN A 229 -5.92 -22.39 20.73
CA GLN A 229 -6.68 -23.56 20.30
C GLN A 229 -7.29 -23.32 18.91
N PRO A 230 -7.43 -24.36 18.07
CA PRO A 230 -7.98 -24.20 16.72
C PRO A 230 -9.38 -23.57 16.70
N GLU A 231 -10.20 -23.83 17.73
CA GLU A 231 -11.53 -23.22 17.88
C GLU A 231 -11.48 -21.70 18.10
N GLU A 232 -10.46 -21.21 18.83
CA GLU A 232 -10.24 -19.79 19.08
C GLU A 232 -9.74 -19.09 17.81
N GLU A 233 -8.84 -19.72 17.06
CA GLU A 233 -8.35 -19.20 15.79
C GLU A 233 -9.49 -19.07 14.75
N GLU A 234 -10.37 -20.07 14.64
CA GLU A 234 -11.55 -19.99 13.78
C GLU A 234 -12.53 -18.89 14.21
N ARG A 235 -12.66 -18.66 15.52
CA ARG A 235 -13.49 -17.57 16.04
C ARG A 235 -12.91 -16.21 15.68
N GLU A 236 -11.60 -16.04 15.80
CA GLU A 236 -10.90 -14.81 15.40
C GLU A 236 -11.01 -14.55 13.90
N GLN A 237 -10.82 -15.58 13.06
CA GLN A 237 -10.98 -15.45 11.60
C GLN A 237 -12.39 -15.00 11.22
N ARG A 238 -13.43 -15.51 11.91
CA ARG A 238 -14.81 -15.07 11.72
C ARG A 238 -15.01 -13.60 12.10
N VAL A 239 -14.43 -13.16 13.22
CA VAL A 239 -14.49 -11.76 13.67
C VAL A 239 -13.78 -10.84 12.67
N PHE A 240 -12.58 -11.21 12.20
CA PHE A 240 -11.88 -10.43 11.18
C PHE A 240 -12.69 -10.33 9.90
N LYS A 241 -13.25 -11.44 9.42
CA LYS A 241 -14.10 -11.45 8.22
C LYS A 241 -15.32 -10.53 8.38
N ASP A 242 -15.98 -10.55 9.54
CA ASP A 242 -17.10 -9.63 9.84
C ASP A 242 -16.63 -8.18 9.87
N LEU A 243 -15.50 -7.87 10.50
CA LEU A 243 -14.93 -6.53 10.57
C LEU A 243 -14.56 -5.99 9.17
N TYR A 244 -13.93 -6.81 8.33
CA TYR A 244 -13.66 -6.45 6.93
C TYR A 244 -14.96 -6.28 6.12
N GLY A 245 -15.98 -7.11 6.38
CA GLY A 245 -17.32 -6.96 5.79
C GLY A 245 -17.93 -5.62 6.13
N ARG A 246 -17.98 -5.25 7.42
CA ARG A 246 -18.47 -3.95 7.89
C ARG A 246 -17.66 -2.80 7.35
N HIS A 247 -16.33 -2.93 7.24
CA HIS A 247 -15.49 -1.89 6.66
C HIS A 247 -15.78 -1.70 5.17
N LYS A 248 -16.01 -2.79 4.42
CA LYS A 248 -16.44 -2.72 3.02
C LYS A 248 -17.81 -2.05 2.89
N GLU A 249 -18.76 -2.38 3.76
CA GLU A 249 -20.09 -1.75 3.79
C GLU A 249 -20.00 -0.26 4.12
N TYR A 250 -19.14 0.12 5.07
CA TYR A 250 -18.85 1.51 5.39
C TYR A 250 -18.21 2.25 4.20
N LEU A 251 -17.26 1.65 3.50
CA LEU A 251 -16.69 2.25 2.29
C LEU A 251 -17.75 2.38 1.19
N ASN A 252 -18.59 1.37 1.00
CA ASN A 252 -19.70 1.41 0.05
C ASN A 252 -20.75 2.48 0.42
N SER A 253 -20.94 2.80 1.70
CA SER A 253 -21.85 3.87 2.11
C SER A 253 -21.25 5.26 1.93
N LEU A 254 -19.92 5.39 1.91
CA LEU A 254 -19.22 6.63 1.57
C LEU A 254 -19.19 6.89 0.06
N VAL A 255 -19.14 5.83 -0.76
CA VAL A 255 -19.19 5.94 -2.22
C VAL A 255 -20.65 6.09 -2.64
N GLY A 256 -21.07 7.31 -2.96
CA GLY A 256 -22.43 7.59 -3.44
C GLY A 256 -22.78 6.83 -4.73
N THR A 257 -24.07 6.79 -5.06
CA THR A 257 -24.58 6.25 -6.35
C THR A 257 -24.36 7.21 -7.52
N ASP A 258 -23.70 8.34 -7.28
CA ASP A 258 -23.54 9.44 -8.24
C ASP A 258 -22.56 9.13 -9.38
N PHE A 259 -21.74 8.07 -9.24
CA PHE A 259 -20.86 7.62 -10.31
C PHE A 259 -21.64 6.76 -11.31
N GLU A 260 -22.13 7.42 -12.36
CA GLU A 260 -22.87 6.77 -13.45
C GLU A 260 -21.98 5.76 -14.19
N MET A 261 -22.40 4.50 -14.19
CA MET A 261 -21.73 3.42 -14.90
C MET A 261 -22.27 3.29 -16.33
N THR A 262 -21.38 3.24 -17.32
CA THR A 262 -21.76 3.02 -18.72
C THR A 262 -22.50 1.69 -18.92
N ALA A 263 -23.32 1.57 -19.96
CA ALA A 263 -23.94 0.30 -20.32
C ALA A 263 -22.88 -0.77 -20.68
N PRO A 264 -23.16 -2.08 -20.48
CA PRO A 264 -22.30 -3.15 -21.00
C PRO A 264 -22.11 -3.03 -22.52
N GLY A 265 -20.89 -3.21 -23.02
CA GLY A 265 -20.58 -3.07 -24.45
C GLY A 265 -20.47 -1.63 -24.95
N ALA A 266 -20.74 -0.63 -24.11
CA ALA A 266 -20.57 0.78 -24.46
C ALA A 266 -19.21 1.34 -24.01
N LEU A 267 -18.67 2.25 -24.80
CA LEU A 267 -17.53 3.10 -24.49
C LEU A 267 -18.00 4.55 -24.43
N ARG A 268 -17.84 5.19 -23.27
CA ARG A 268 -18.08 6.63 -23.11
C ARG A 268 -16.74 7.35 -23.23
N LEU A 269 -16.64 8.24 -24.21
CA LEU A 269 -15.50 9.08 -24.49
C LEU A 269 -15.80 10.49 -24.00
N PHE A 270 -14.98 10.99 -23.08
CA PHE A 270 -14.97 12.39 -22.70
C PHE A 270 -13.70 13.04 -23.22
N VAL A 271 -13.83 14.15 -23.91
CA VAL A 271 -12.70 14.93 -24.42
C VAL A 271 -12.79 16.34 -23.86
N ASN A 272 -11.78 16.70 -23.09
CA ASN A 272 -11.57 18.08 -22.66
C ASN A 272 -10.48 18.69 -23.55
N GLY A 273 -10.89 19.57 -24.44
CA GLY A 273 -10.03 20.21 -25.43
C GLY A 273 -9.73 21.68 -25.12
N GLU A 274 -8.64 22.17 -25.69
CA GLU A 274 -8.23 23.56 -25.70
C GLU A 274 -7.73 23.90 -27.11
N VAL A 275 -8.29 24.95 -27.72
CA VAL A 275 -7.68 25.59 -28.90
C VAL A 275 -6.56 26.49 -28.38
N VAL A 276 -5.31 26.07 -28.57
CA VAL A 276 -4.15 26.73 -27.95
C VAL A 276 -3.71 27.93 -28.78
N SER A 277 -3.38 27.69 -30.05
CA SER A 277 -2.80 28.73 -30.90
C SER A 277 -2.96 28.44 -32.39
N ALA A 278 -2.92 29.50 -33.19
CA ALA A 278 -2.82 29.46 -34.66
C ALA A 278 -1.57 30.22 -35.09
N GLN A 279 -0.82 29.69 -36.05
CA GLN A 279 0.41 30.32 -36.53
C GLN A 279 0.61 30.16 -38.03
N GLY A 280 1.35 31.10 -38.63
CA GLY A 280 1.73 31.04 -40.04
C GLY A 280 0.62 31.46 -41.01
N TYR A 281 -0.26 32.38 -40.61
CA TYR A 281 -1.30 32.94 -41.47
C TYR A 281 -0.92 34.31 -42.01
N GLU A 282 -1.49 34.67 -43.17
CA GLU A 282 -1.18 35.92 -43.88
C GLU A 282 -1.70 37.16 -43.15
N TYR A 283 -2.93 37.06 -42.61
CA TYR A 283 -3.62 38.17 -41.95
C TYR A 283 -3.65 38.01 -40.42
N ASP A 284 -3.78 39.15 -39.75
CA ASP A 284 -3.90 39.24 -38.28
C ASP A 284 -5.36 39.13 -37.82
N ASN A 285 -5.60 39.11 -36.50
CA ASN A 285 -6.92 39.01 -35.88
C ASN A 285 -7.66 37.73 -36.28
N LEU A 286 -7.05 36.61 -35.91
CA LEU A 286 -7.55 35.29 -36.24
C LEU A 286 -8.62 34.85 -35.25
N TYR A 287 -9.56 34.02 -35.70
CA TYR A 287 -10.42 33.21 -34.86
C TYR A 287 -10.65 31.85 -35.52
N VAL A 288 -10.99 30.84 -34.72
CA VAL A 288 -11.15 29.46 -35.19
C VAL A 288 -12.56 29.01 -34.94
N HIS A 289 -13.22 28.56 -35.99
CA HIS A 289 -14.43 27.78 -35.92
C HIS A 289 -14.05 26.30 -35.98
N PHE A 290 -14.52 25.48 -35.04
CA PHE A 290 -14.25 24.05 -35.04
C PHE A 290 -15.52 23.27 -34.76
N PHE A 291 -15.58 22.05 -35.27
CA PHE A 291 -16.65 21.12 -34.94
C PHE A 291 -16.14 19.68 -34.96
N VAL A 292 -16.80 18.82 -34.19
CA VAL A 292 -16.51 17.39 -34.08
C VAL A 292 -17.62 16.63 -34.79
N GLU A 293 -17.24 15.90 -35.82
CA GLU A 293 -18.14 14.98 -36.51
C GLU A 293 -18.05 13.60 -35.87
N LEU A 294 -19.20 13.04 -35.51
CA LEU A 294 -19.34 11.69 -34.98
C LEU A 294 -19.77 10.75 -36.12
N PRO A 295 -19.09 9.60 -36.32
CA PRO A 295 -19.49 8.61 -37.31
C PRO A 295 -20.91 8.07 -37.05
N THR A 296 -21.75 8.05 -38.08
CA THR A 296 -23.20 7.82 -37.94
C THR A 296 -23.61 6.41 -37.54
N SER A 297 -22.73 5.42 -37.64
CA SER A 297 -23.08 4.00 -37.45
C SER A 297 -23.18 3.58 -35.99
N ASN A 298 -22.33 4.11 -35.10
CA ASN A 298 -22.17 3.56 -33.75
C ASN A 298 -21.89 4.62 -32.68
N TRP A 299 -21.80 5.90 -33.05
CA TRP A 299 -21.56 7.00 -32.12
C TRP A 299 -22.84 7.78 -31.86
N SER A 300 -23.01 8.16 -30.60
CA SER A 300 -24.08 9.03 -30.13
C SER A 300 -23.50 10.08 -29.19
N SER A 301 -24.19 11.20 -29.06
CA SER A 301 -23.86 12.20 -28.03
C SER A 301 -25.15 12.67 -27.36
N PRO A 302 -25.08 13.17 -26.11
CA PRO A 302 -26.24 13.75 -25.46
C PRO A 302 -26.82 14.93 -26.27
N ALA A 303 -28.14 15.09 -26.30
CA ALA A 303 -28.79 16.11 -27.14
C ALA A 303 -28.39 17.57 -26.81
N PHE A 304 -27.93 17.82 -25.58
CA PHE A 304 -27.45 19.14 -25.13
C PHE A 304 -25.96 19.36 -25.44
N GLN A 305 -25.25 18.34 -25.91
CA GLN A 305 -23.82 18.42 -26.14
C GLN A 305 -23.52 19.31 -27.34
N GLN A 306 -22.77 20.39 -27.11
CA GLN A 306 -22.28 21.23 -28.19
C GLN A 306 -21.05 20.56 -28.81
N LEU A 307 -21.15 20.16 -30.08
CA LEU A 307 -20.04 19.55 -30.83
C LEU A 307 -19.28 20.58 -31.69
N SER A 308 -19.69 21.85 -31.69
CA SER A 308 -19.02 22.94 -32.41
C SER A 308 -18.73 24.12 -31.49
N GLY A 309 -17.73 24.93 -31.85
CA GLY A 309 -17.34 26.10 -31.08
C GLY A 309 -16.65 27.13 -31.94
N ILE A 310 -16.74 28.40 -31.53
CA ILE A 310 -16.09 29.54 -32.17
C ILE A 310 -15.24 30.23 -31.11
N THR A 311 -13.96 30.40 -31.37
CA THR A 311 -13.07 31.11 -30.46
C THR A 311 -13.28 32.63 -30.55
N GLN A 312 -12.77 33.35 -29.56
CA GLN A 312 -12.60 34.79 -29.67
C GLN A 312 -11.55 35.16 -30.73
N THR A 313 -11.67 36.36 -31.27
CA THR A 313 -10.68 36.95 -32.18
C THR A 313 -9.43 37.37 -31.41
N CYS A 314 -8.27 36.91 -31.88
CA CYS A 314 -6.98 37.15 -31.26
C CYS A 314 -5.99 37.76 -32.24
N ALA A 315 -5.39 38.88 -31.84
CA ALA A 315 -4.24 39.44 -32.53
C ALA A 315 -3.01 38.54 -32.36
N THR A 316 -2.23 38.43 -33.42
CA THR A 316 -1.01 37.66 -33.51
C THR A 316 0.13 38.40 -32.81
N LYS A 317 1.04 37.64 -32.22
CA LYS A 317 2.28 38.13 -31.62
C LYS A 317 3.45 37.48 -32.33
N SER A 318 4.46 38.26 -32.67
CA SER A 318 5.68 37.73 -33.29
C SER A 318 6.48 36.92 -32.27
N ARG A 319 6.71 35.65 -32.58
CA ARG A 319 7.51 34.70 -31.80
C ARG A 319 8.59 34.13 -32.71
N GLY A 320 9.78 34.73 -32.66
CA GLY A 320 10.86 34.38 -33.60
C GLY A 320 10.53 34.91 -35.00
N MET A 321 10.49 34.03 -36.00
CA MET A 321 10.09 34.38 -37.37
C MET A 321 8.58 34.21 -37.63
N ASP A 322 7.83 33.60 -36.70
CA ASP A 322 6.42 33.27 -36.89
C ASP A 322 5.50 34.23 -36.14
N ASN A 323 4.35 34.55 -36.73
CA ASN A 323 3.26 35.26 -36.06
C ASN A 323 2.27 34.24 -35.49
N VAL A 324 2.01 34.33 -34.19
CA VAL A 324 1.20 33.36 -33.44
C VAL A 324 0.05 34.05 -32.71
N ALA A 325 -1.19 33.62 -32.97
CA ALA A 325 -2.36 33.98 -32.20
C ALA A 325 -2.59 32.94 -31.10
N TYR A 326 -2.82 33.38 -29.86
CA TYR A 326 -3.09 32.50 -28.71
C TYR A 326 -4.55 32.66 -28.28
N PHE A 327 -5.31 31.57 -28.32
CA PHE A 327 -6.74 31.58 -27.99
C PHE A 327 -7.00 31.13 -26.56
N SER A 328 -6.35 30.04 -26.11
CA SER A 328 -6.65 29.40 -24.82
C SER A 328 -8.15 29.18 -24.61
N TYR A 329 -8.83 28.70 -25.66
CA TYR A 329 -10.28 28.50 -25.66
C TYR A 329 -10.60 27.06 -25.25
N PRO A 330 -11.17 26.82 -24.06
CA PRO A 330 -11.52 25.47 -23.62
C PRO A 330 -12.85 25.01 -24.24
N PHE A 331 -12.95 23.72 -24.52
CA PHE A 331 -14.20 23.08 -24.90
C PHE A 331 -14.24 21.65 -24.35
N THR A 332 -15.44 21.13 -24.15
CA THR A 332 -15.63 19.78 -23.63
C THR A 332 -16.75 19.10 -24.38
N PHE A 333 -16.52 17.86 -24.79
CA PHE A 333 -17.61 17.05 -25.30
C PHE A 333 -17.59 15.61 -24.82
N GLU A 334 -18.78 15.05 -24.79
CA GLU A 334 -19.07 13.68 -24.43
C GLU A 334 -19.69 12.95 -25.62
N ALA A 335 -19.20 11.75 -25.91
CA ALA A 335 -19.79 10.87 -26.88
C ALA A 335 -19.79 9.42 -26.38
N SER A 336 -20.80 8.66 -26.75
CA SER A 336 -20.96 7.24 -26.44
C SER A 336 -20.89 6.42 -27.72
N PHE A 337 -19.95 5.48 -27.74
CA PHE A 337 -19.85 4.45 -28.76
C PHE A 337 -20.53 3.18 -28.25
N LEU A 338 -21.44 2.61 -29.05
CA LEU A 338 -22.10 1.35 -28.77
C LEU A 338 -21.69 0.33 -29.82
N HIS A 339 -21.19 -0.82 -29.37
CA HIS A 339 -20.81 -1.89 -30.27
C HIS A 339 -22.02 -2.81 -30.50
N GLU A 340 -22.77 -2.59 -31.58
CA GLU A 340 -24.00 -3.35 -31.87
C GLU A 340 -23.83 -4.48 -32.90
N ASP A 341 -22.81 -4.44 -33.78
CA ASP A 341 -22.68 -5.40 -34.87
C ASP A 341 -21.49 -6.36 -34.73
N GLU A 342 -21.79 -7.67 -34.76
CA GLU A 342 -20.82 -8.78 -34.87
C GLU A 342 -20.26 -8.97 -36.29
N SER A 343 -20.64 -8.13 -37.25
CA SER A 343 -20.23 -8.31 -38.64
C SER A 343 -19.22 -7.26 -39.09
N VAL A 344 -18.10 -7.80 -39.58
CA VAL A 344 -17.00 -7.19 -40.35
C VAL A 344 -15.81 -6.74 -39.50
N ASP A 345 -14.64 -7.30 -39.83
CA ASP A 345 -13.27 -6.98 -39.35
C ASP A 345 -12.81 -5.53 -39.65
N ALA A 346 -13.74 -4.56 -39.63
CA ALA A 346 -13.46 -3.16 -39.90
C ALA A 346 -13.20 -2.41 -38.59
N LEU A 347 -12.04 -1.75 -38.51
CA LEU A 347 -11.71 -0.87 -37.39
C LEU A 347 -12.81 0.21 -37.25
N PRO A 348 -13.33 0.47 -36.04
CA PRO A 348 -14.35 1.49 -35.84
C PRO A 348 -13.84 2.85 -36.31
N GLU A 349 -14.67 3.54 -37.10
CA GLU A 349 -14.45 4.93 -37.45
C GLU A 349 -14.44 5.78 -36.17
N TRP A 350 -13.47 6.68 -36.07
CA TRP A 350 -13.24 7.49 -34.89
C TRP A 350 -13.65 8.95 -35.15
N PRO A 351 -14.18 9.67 -34.14
CA PRO A 351 -14.56 11.07 -34.28
C PRO A 351 -13.46 11.97 -34.87
N VAL A 352 -13.86 12.85 -35.78
CA VAL A 352 -12.95 13.76 -36.49
C VAL A 352 -13.24 15.20 -36.06
N LEU A 353 -12.18 15.92 -35.70
CA LEU A 353 -12.22 17.34 -35.40
C LEU A 353 -11.87 18.12 -36.66
N TYR A 354 -12.79 18.95 -37.13
CA TYR A 354 -12.58 19.89 -38.21
C TYR A 354 -12.37 21.29 -37.65
N CYS A 355 -11.55 22.07 -38.34
CA CYS A 355 -11.34 23.46 -38.01
C CYS A 355 -11.27 24.32 -39.27
N GLU A 356 -11.84 25.50 -39.16
CA GLU A 356 -11.80 26.58 -40.12
C GLU A 356 -11.19 27.79 -39.41
N VAL A 357 -10.10 28.31 -39.96
CA VAL A 357 -9.43 29.50 -39.45
C VAL A 357 -9.86 30.67 -40.30
N LEU A 358 -10.31 31.72 -39.63
CA LEU A 358 -10.78 32.94 -40.26
C LEU A 358 -10.02 34.15 -39.71
N SER A 359 -9.90 35.18 -40.54
CA SER A 359 -9.39 36.48 -40.12
C SER A 359 -10.48 37.54 -40.21
N LEU A 360 -10.42 38.51 -39.29
CA LEU A 360 -11.32 39.65 -39.26
C LEU A 360 -10.53 40.95 -39.18
N ASP A 361 -10.58 41.76 -40.23
CA ASP A 361 -9.85 43.02 -40.25
C ASP A 361 -10.67 44.22 -39.73
N PHE A 362 -10.00 45.38 -39.64
CA PHE A 362 -10.60 46.63 -39.18
C PHE A 362 -11.78 47.10 -40.07
N TRP A 363 -11.83 46.69 -41.34
CA TRP A 363 -12.95 46.99 -42.24
C TRP A 363 -14.08 45.96 -42.13
N GLN A 364 -14.06 45.08 -41.12
CA GLN A 364 -15.04 44.02 -40.89
C GLN A 364 -15.15 43.05 -42.08
N ARG A 365 -14.06 42.83 -42.80
CA ARG A 365 -13.99 41.85 -43.88
C ARG A 365 -13.62 40.50 -43.29
N TYR A 366 -14.47 39.52 -43.53
CA TYR A 366 -14.25 38.12 -43.17
C TYR A 366 -13.49 37.42 -44.28
N ARG A 367 -12.53 36.57 -43.91
CA ARG A 367 -11.70 35.81 -44.85
C ARG A 367 -11.49 34.41 -44.30
N VAL A 368 -11.58 33.42 -45.17
CA VAL A 368 -11.11 32.08 -44.83
C VAL A 368 -9.61 32.00 -45.04
N GLU A 369 -8.88 31.71 -43.96
CA GLU A 369 -7.43 31.53 -43.96
C GLU A 369 -7.02 30.07 -44.19
N GLY A 370 -7.86 29.12 -43.78
CA GLY A 370 -7.63 27.72 -44.09
C GLY A 370 -8.55 26.77 -43.35
N TYR A 371 -8.64 25.58 -43.91
CA TYR A 371 -9.37 24.44 -43.39
C TYR A 371 -8.42 23.33 -42.96
N GLY A 372 -8.76 22.63 -41.88
CA GLY A 372 -8.00 21.50 -41.35
C GLY A 372 -8.91 20.45 -40.75
N ALA A 373 -8.44 19.21 -40.71
CA ALA A 373 -9.13 18.10 -40.09
C ALA A 373 -8.12 17.18 -39.39
N VAL A 374 -8.51 16.61 -38.26
CA VAL A 374 -7.69 15.65 -37.51
C VAL A 374 -8.57 14.63 -36.80
N VAL A 375 -8.18 13.36 -36.85
CA VAL A 375 -8.85 12.29 -36.11
C VAL A 375 -8.50 12.42 -34.62
N LEU A 376 -9.50 12.30 -33.76
CA LEU A 376 -9.30 12.40 -32.32
C LEU A 376 -8.47 11.22 -31.79
N PRO A 377 -7.67 11.40 -30.72
CA PRO A 377 -6.86 10.31 -30.18
C PRO A 377 -7.72 9.18 -29.60
N ALA A 378 -7.48 7.96 -30.06
CA ALA A 378 -8.15 6.76 -29.55
C ALA A 378 -7.54 6.22 -28.24
N THR A 379 -6.46 6.83 -27.75
CA THR A 379 -5.80 6.46 -26.49
C THR A 379 -6.15 7.46 -25.38
N PRO A 380 -6.43 6.99 -24.16
CA PRO A 380 -6.68 7.89 -23.03
C PRO A 380 -5.38 8.60 -22.64
N GLY A 381 -5.49 9.85 -22.18
CA GLY A 381 -4.35 10.67 -21.79
C GLY A 381 -4.39 12.07 -22.37
N SER A 382 -3.25 12.78 -22.26
CA SER A 382 -3.08 14.13 -22.80
C SER A 382 -2.34 14.07 -24.13
N HIS A 383 -2.89 14.75 -25.13
CA HIS A 383 -2.38 14.80 -26.50
C HIS A 383 -2.30 16.24 -26.98
N THR A 384 -1.24 16.59 -27.69
CA THR A 384 -1.12 17.89 -28.36
C THR A 384 -1.06 17.63 -29.86
N LEU A 385 -2.05 18.11 -30.60
CA LEU A 385 -2.22 17.92 -32.03
C LEU A 385 -1.96 19.24 -32.75
N THR A 386 -1.13 19.21 -33.79
CA THR A 386 -0.91 20.36 -34.67
C THR A 386 -1.51 20.04 -36.03
N VAL A 387 -2.57 20.73 -36.38
CA VAL A 387 -3.34 20.54 -37.61
C VAL A 387 -2.82 21.51 -38.65
N SER A 388 -2.29 20.98 -39.75
CA SER A 388 -1.91 21.79 -40.91
C SER A 388 -3.16 22.19 -41.67
N THR A 389 -3.25 23.45 -42.09
CA THR A 389 -4.42 23.98 -42.79
C THR A 389 -4.11 24.33 -44.24
N TRP A 390 -5.14 24.33 -45.07
CA TRP A 390 -5.06 24.70 -46.48
C TRP A 390 -6.32 25.43 -46.92
N ARG A 391 -6.23 26.23 -47.98
CA ARG A 391 -7.38 26.91 -48.59
C ARG A 391 -7.48 26.62 -50.09
N PRO A 392 -8.70 26.62 -50.69
CA PRO A 392 -8.84 26.58 -52.14
C PRO A 392 -8.19 27.79 -52.80
N LEU A 393 -7.54 27.59 -53.95
CA LEU A 393 -6.87 28.63 -54.71
C LEU A 393 -7.45 28.75 -56.13
N GLU A 394 -7.78 29.98 -56.53
CA GLU A 394 -8.15 30.30 -57.91
C GLU A 394 -6.98 30.97 -58.63
N LEU A 395 -6.60 30.51 -59.83
CA LEU A 395 -5.48 31.08 -60.61
C LEU A 395 -5.78 32.44 -61.26
N SER A 396 -6.71 33.22 -60.71
CA SER A 396 -7.09 34.51 -61.26
C SER A 396 -6.51 35.63 -60.40
N PRO A 397 -5.70 36.56 -60.97
CA PRO A 397 -5.29 37.75 -60.24
C PRO A 397 -6.48 38.55 -59.70
N VAL A 398 -7.64 38.46 -60.36
CA VAL A 398 -8.88 39.09 -59.89
C VAL A 398 -9.37 38.45 -58.59
N ALA A 399 -9.19 37.14 -58.40
CA ALA A 399 -9.57 36.46 -57.16
C ALA A 399 -8.70 36.91 -55.98
N GLU A 400 -7.39 37.06 -56.18
CA GLU A 400 -6.49 37.61 -55.16
C GLU A 400 -6.79 39.08 -54.84
N LEU A 401 -7.12 39.89 -55.86
CA LEU A 401 -7.56 41.27 -55.64
C LEU A 401 -8.92 41.31 -54.90
N ARG A 402 -9.86 40.43 -55.22
CA ARG A 402 -11.16 40.31 -54.52
C ARG A 402 -10.97 39.91 -53.07
N ARG A 403 -10.08 38.95 -52.80
CA ARG A 403 -9.63 38.65 -51.45
C ARG A 403 -9.10 39.94 -50.86
N PHE A 404 -7.97 40.48 -51.30
CA PHE A 404 -7.32 41.63 -50.67
C PHE A 404 -8.26 42.83 -50.42
N PHE A 405 -9.12 43.22 -51.37
CA PHE A 405 -9.97 44.41 -51.25
C PHE A 405 -11.34 44.18 -50.60
N ILE A 406 -11.99 43.04 -50.82
CA ILE A 406 -13.41 42.85 -50.43
C ILE A 406 -13.54 41.84 -49.29
N GLY A 407 -12.56 40.96 -49.09
CA GLY A 407 -12.70 39.84 -48.15
C GLY A 407 -13.02 38.52 -48.84
N GLY A 408 -13.59 38.57 -50.04
CA GLY A 408 -14.09 37.40 -50.75
C GLY A 408 -13.01 36.35 -51.01
N SER A 409 -13.18 35.19 -50.40
CA SER A 409 -12.41 33.96 -50.66
C SER A 409 -13.31 32.88 -51.26
N LEU A 410 -12.72 31.90 -51.92
CA LEU A 410 -13.41 30.65 -52.22
C LEU A 410 -13.62 29.89 -50.90
N GLU A 411 -14.84 29.46 -50.66
CA GLU A 411 -15.24 28.72 -49.47
C GLU A 411 -15.67 27.32 -49.87
N LEU A 412 -15.48 26.35 -48.98
CA LEU A 412 -16.03 25.02 -49.15
C LEU A 412 -17.51 25.05 -48.79
N GLU A 413 -18.35 24.46 -49.64
CA GLU A 413 -19.78 24.29 -49.34
C GLU A 413 -19.98 23.34 -48.15
N ASP A 414 -19.12 22.32 -48.04
CA ASP A 414 -19.08 21.37 -46.92
C ASP A 414 -17.63 21.21 -46.41
N LEU A 415 -17.47 21.47 -45.11
CA LEU A 415 -16.21 21.32 -44.38
C LEU A 415 -15.73 19.86 -44.31
N SER A 416 -16.64 18.88 -44.46
CA SER A 416 -16.28 17.46 -44.52
C SER A 416 -15.38 17.12 -45.71
N TYR A 417 -15.40 17.93 -46.79
CA TYR A 417 -14.53 17.76 -47.96
C TYR A 417 -13.04 17.95 -47.67
N VAL A 418 -12.70 18.53 -46.51
CA VAL A 418 -11.32 18.57 -46.02
C VAL A 418 -10.80 17.16 -45.82
N TRP A 419 -11.68 16.27 -45.35
CA TRP A 419 -11.46 14.85 -45.18
C TRP A 419 -12.22 14.03 -46.24
N ILE A 420 -12.38 12.73 -46.00
CA ILE A 420 -13.28 11.87 -46.76
C ILE A 420 -14.68 12.07 -46.14
N PRO A 421 -15.64 12.65 -46.87
CA PRO A 421 -17.00 12.82 -46.37
C PRO A 421 -17.63 11.46 -46.06
N GLY A 422 -18.39 11.36 -44.96
CA GLY A 422 -19.12 10.13 -44.63
C GLY A 422 -20.17 9.71 -45.67
N THR A 423 -20.58 10.63 -46.56
CA THR A 423 -21.49 10.34 -47.68
C THR A 423 -20.81 9.63 -48.85
N PHE A 424 -19.47 9.56 -48.87
CA PHE A 424 -18.71 8.98 -49.98
C PHE A 424 -18.68 7.44 -49.89
N LYS A 425 -19.33 6.77 -50.84
CA LYS A 425 -19.44 5.29 -50.91
C LYS A 425 -18.54 4.63 -51.96
N GLY A 426 -17.57 5.37 -52.53
CA GLY A 426 -16.69 4.88 -53.58
C GLY A 426 -15.34 4.39 -53.05
N GLU A 427 -14.60 3.62 -53.85
CA GLU A 427 -13.24 3.18 -53.48
C GLU A 427 -12.18 4.27 -53.69
N ARG A 428 -12.43 5.25 -54.58
CA ARG A 428 -11.47 6.28 -54.97
C ARG A 428 -12.11 7.66 -55.03
N LEU A 429 -11.75 8.52 -54.09
CA LEU A 429 -12.14 9.93 -54.10
C LEU A 429 -11.15 10.73 -54.95
N SER A 430 -11.57 11.16 -56.14
CA SER A 430 -10.76 12.06 -56.98
C SER A 430 -11.02 13.51 -56.60
N ARG A 431 -9.98 14.21 -56.15
CA ARG A 431 -10.00 15.68 -55.95
C ARG A 431 -9.39 16.43 -57.15
N PHE A 432 -9.34 15.78 -58.33
CA PHE A 432 -8.74 16.35 -59.52
C PHE A 432 -9.45 17.66 -59.94
N GLY A 433 -8.65 18.69 -60.23
CA GLY A 433 -9.15 20.04 -60.56
C GLY A 433 -9.23 20.99 -59.37
N LEU A 434 -9.24 20.47 -58.13
CA LEU A 434 -9.10 21.31 -56.93
C LEU A 434 -7.64 21.74 -56.76
N ARG A 435 -7.42 23.05 -56.77
CA ARG A 435 -6.12 23.64 -56.45
C ARG A 435 -6.19 24.19 -55.04
N THR A 436 -5.16 23.91 -54.25
CA THR A 436 -5.08 24.31 -52.86
C THR A 436 -3.73 24.98 -52.58
N GLU A 437 -3.73 25.85 -51.59
CA GLU A 437 -2.54 26.45 -51.03
C GLU A 437 -2.44 26.05 -49.56
N THR A 438 -1.28 25.54 -49.15
CA THR A 438 -0.98 25.28 -47.74
C THR A 438 -0.78 26.60 -47.02
N THR A 439 -1.51 26.81 -45.93
CA THR A 439 -1.44 28.04 -45.14
C THR A 439 -0.80 27.75 -43.78
N GLY A 440 -1.43 28.18 -42.69
CA GLY A 440 -0.88 28.04 -41.36
C GLY A 440 -1.19 26.70 -40.71
N SER A 441 -0.97 26.65 -39.40
CA SER A 441 -1.31 25.50 -38.56
C SER A 441 -2.00 25.92 -37.27
N VAL A 442 -2.91 25.09 -36.78
CA VAL A 442 -3.62 25.26 -35.50
C VAL A 442 -3.20 24.17 -34.53
N THR A 443 -2.89 24.55 -33.29
CA THR A 443 -2.55 23.63 -32.21
C THR A 443 -3.75 23.43 -31.29
N PHE A 444 -4.17 22.18 -31.13
CA PHE A 444 -5.16 21.74 -30.17
C PHE A 444 -4.49 20.91 -29.07
N ARG A 445 -4.91 21.09 -27.83
CA ARG A 445 -4.55 20.22 -26.71
C ARG A 445 -5.80 19.48 -26.25
N LEU A 446 -5.73 18.16 -26.20
CA LEU A 446 -6.87 17.30 -25.87
C LEU A 446 -6.52 16.40 -24.70
N HIS A 447 -7.44 16.28 -23.76
CA HIS A 447 -7.39 15.32 -22.67
C HIS A 447 -8.53 14.32 -22.87
N CYS A 448 -8.18 13.12 -23.33
CA CYS A 448 -9.13 12.06 -23.62
C CYS A 448 -9.28 11.14 -22.41
N LEU A 449 -10.51 10.98 -21.95
CA LEU A 449 -10.92 10.10 -20.87
C LEU A 449 -11.87 9.05 -21.45
N GLN A 450 -11.67 7.79 -21.08
CA GLN A 450 -12.46 6.68 -21.59
C GLN A 450 -13.04 5.90 -20.42
N GLN A 451 -14.35 5.68 -20.45
CA GLN A 451 -15.07 4.92 -19.45
C GLN A 451 -15.78 3.74 -20.13
N SER A 452 -15.50 2.53 -19.66
CA SER A 452 -16.19 1.31 -20.10
C SER A 452 -16.13 0.26 -19.01
N ARG A 453 -17.18 -0.56 -18.88
CA ARG A 453 -17.19 -1.72 -17.97
C ARG A 453 -16.11 -2.76 -18.33
N ALA A 454 -15.71 -2.81 -19.59
CA ALA A 454 -14.64 -3.68 -20.07
C ALA A 454 -13.30 -3.45 -19.36
N PHE A 455 -13.06 -2.27 -18.81
CA PHE A 455 -11.83 -1.97 -18.07
C PHE A 455 -11.79 -2.59 -16.67
N MET A 456 -12.96 -2.92 -16.07
CA MET A 456 -13.03 -3.44 -14.71
C MET A 456 -12.61 -4.91 -14.59
N GLU A 457 -12.85 -5.74 -15.59
CA GLU A 457 -12.66 -7.20 -15.52
C GLU A 457 -11.19 -7.65 -15.62
N SER A 458 -10.25 -6.72 -15.81
CA SER A 458 -8.86 -7.04 -16.20
C SER A 458 -7.78 -6.64 -15.18
N SER A 459 -8.01 -6.86 -13.89
CA SER A 459 -6.99 -6.60 -12.85
C SER A 459 -5.73 -7.48 -12.98
N SER A 460 -5.80 -8.63 -13.67
CA SER A 460 -4.70 -9.57 -13.89
C SER A 460 -3.81 -9.30 -15.13
N LEU A 461 -4.19 -8.39 -16.04
CA LEU A 461 -3.52 -8.22 -17.35
C LEU A 461 -3.00 -6.80 -17.61
N ARG A 462 -2.52 -6.10 -16.58
CA ARG A 462 -1.96 -4.73 -16.68
C ARG A 462 -0.72 -4.58 -17.58
N LYS A 463 -0.11 -5.67 -18.08
CA LYS A 463 1.19 -5.62 -18.78
C LYS A 463 1.14 -5.41 -20.31
N ARG A 464 -0.04 -5.34 -20.94
CA ARG A 464 -0.14 -5.19 -22.41
C ARG A 464 -1.28 -4.24 -22.82
N MET A 465 -1.17 -2.97 -22.43
CA MET A 465 -2.10 -1.92 -22.87
C MET A 465 -1.51 -1.23 -24.12
N ARG A 466 -1.99 -1.55 -25.32
CA ARG A 466 -1.55 -0.87 -26.56
C ARG A 466 -2.67 -0.23 -27.38
N SER A 467 -3.91 -0.76 -27.38
CA SER A 467 -5.07 -0.02 -27.89
C SER A 467 -6.39 -0.58 -27.35
N VAL A 468 -7.45 0.23 -27.30
CA VAL A 468 -8.82 -0.19 -26.94
C VAL A 468 -9.52 -0.86 -28.13
N LEU A 469 -9.14 -0.50 -29.37
CA LEU A 469 -9.61 -1.14 -30.59
C LEU A 469 -9.31 -2.64 -30.60
N ASP A 470 -8.08 -3.04 -30.23
CA ASP A 470 -7.66 -4.47 -30.15
C ASP A 470 -8.50 -5.32 -29.19
N ARG A 471 -9.23 -4.67 -28.25
CA ARG A 471 -10.04 -5.38 -27.25
C ARG A 471 -11.52 -5.40 -27.59
N LEU A 472 -12.08 -4.38 -28.25
CA LEU A 472 -13.47 -4.42 -28.72
C LEU A 472 -13.69 -5.66 -29.62
N GLU A 473 -12.70 -6.04 -30.42
CA GLU A 473 -12.70 -7.27 -31.24
C GLU A 473 -12.68 -8.58 -30.42
N GLY A 474 -12.06 -8.58 -29.23
CA GLY A 474 -11.91 -9.78 -28.39
C GLY A 474 -13.06 -10.07 -27.43
N PHE A 475 -14.04 -9.16 -27.31
CA PHE A 475 -15.11 -9.25 -26.32
C PHE A 475 -16.39 -9.95 -26.81
N SER A 476 -16.59 -10.16 -28.11
CA SER A 476 -17.74 -10.91 -28.66
C SER A 476 -17.82 -12.35 -28.13
N GLN A 477 -16.66 -13.01 -27.99
CA GLN A 477 -16.59 -14.38 -27.46
C GLN A 477 -16.75 -14.44 -25.93
N GLN A 478 -16.37 -13.40 -25.19
CA GLN A 478 -16.42 -13.43 -23.72
C GLN A 478 -17.78 -12.99 -23.17
N SER A 479 -18.44 -12.01 -23.79
CA SER A 479 -19.78 -11.55 -23.38
C SER A 479 -20.84 -12.63 -23.62
N SER A 480 -20.75 -13.35 -24.75
CA SER A 480 -21.60 -14.51 -25.05
C SER A 480 -21.39 -15.65 -24.04
N ILE A 481 -20.14 -15.97 -23.67
CA ILE A 481 -19.84 -16.98 -22.64
C ILE A 481 -20.34 -16.54 -21.26
N GLN A 482 -20.18 -15.27 -20.89
CA GLN A 482 -20.63 -14.73 -19.60
C GLN A 482 -22.16 -14.76 -19.50
N ASN A 483 -22.86 -14.35 -20.56
CA ASN A 483 -24.32 -14.37 -20.66
C ASN A 483 -24.85 -15.81 -20.62
N VAL A 484 -24.19 -16.75 -21.31
CA VAL A 484 -24.53 -18.18 -21.27
C VAL A 484 -24.27 -18.77 -19.88
N LEU A 485 -23.16 -18.44 -19.21
CA LEU A 485 -22.86 -18.88 -17.85
C LEU A 485 -23.85 -18.31 -16.82
N GLU A 486 -24.27 -17.06 -16.98
CA GLU A 486 -25.27 -16.43 -16.10
C GLU A 486 -26.67 -17.03 -16.34
N ALA A 487 -27.05 -17.27 -17.59
CA ALA A 487 -28.28 -17.99 -17.95
C ALA A 487 -28.27 -19.42 -17.38
N PHE A 488 -27.14 -20.13 -17.49
CA PHE A 488 -26.98 -21.48 -16.95
C PHE A 488 -27.06 -21.50 -15.41
N ARG A 489 -26.46 -20.52 -14.73
CA ARG A 489 -26.56 -20.37 -13.26
C ARG A 489 -27.99 -20.04 -12.82
N ARG A 490 -28.71 -19.17 -13.55
CA ARG A 490 -30.14 -18.90 -13.29
C ARG A 490 -30.99 -20.14 -13.51
N ALA A 491 -30.76 -20.87 -14.59
CA ALA A 491 -31.47 -22.12 -14.88
C ALA A 491 -31.23 -23.17 -13.79
N ARG A 492 -29.97 -23.34 -13.36
CA ARG A 492 -29.59 -24.27 -12.29
C ARG A 492 -30.23 -23.91 -10.95
N ARG A 493 -30.32 -22.62 -10.61
CA ARG A 493 -30.96 -22.15 -9.38
C ARG A 493 -32.46 -22.45 -9.40
N ARG A 494 -33.15 -22.17 -10.52
CA ARG A 494 -34.58 -22.54 -10.70
C ARG A 494 -34.80 -24.05 -10.60
N MET A 495 -33.89 -24.85 -11.14
CA MET A 495 -33.95 -26.32 -11.03
C MET A 495 -33.78 -26.80 -9.58
N GLN A 496 -32.90 -26.18 -8.80
CA GLN A 496 -32.72 -26.51 -7.38
C GLN A 496 -33.94 -26.10 -6.55
N GLU A 497 -34.48 -24.90 -6.77
CA GLU A 497 -35.71 -24.43 -6.13
C GLU A 497 -36.91 -25.34 -6.47
N ALA A 498 -37.05 -25.75 -7.73
CA ALA A 498 -38.08 -26.70 -8.15
C ALA A 498 -37.90 -28.08 -7.49
N ARG A 499 -36.66 -28.53 -7.32
CA ARG A 499 -36.33 -29.80 -6.65
C ARG A 499 -36.63 -29.77 -5.16
N GLU A 500 -36.42 -28.63 -4.50
CA GLU A 500 -36.76 -28.43 -3.08
C GLU A 500 -38.28 -28.27 -2.86
N SER A 501 -39.01 -27.79 -3.86
CA SER A 501 -40.48 -27.69 -3.83
C SER A 501 -41.22 -29.00 -4.13
N LEU A 502 -40.53 -30.09 -4.46
CA LEU A 502 -41.15 -31.39 -4.71
C LEU A 502 -41.54 -32.07 -3.38
N PRO A 503 -42.78 -32.58 -3.25
CA PRO A 503 -43.19 -33.35 -2.07
C PRO A 503 -42.28 -34.58 -1.86
N GLN A 504 -41.85 -34.82 -0.62
CA GLN A 504 -40.94 -35.92 -0.26
C GLN A 504 -41.49 -37.33 -0.56
N ASP A 505 -42.78 -37.46 -0.89
CA ASP A 505 -43.46 -38.73 -1.17
C ASP A 505 -43.07 -39.39 -2.51
N LEU A 506 -42.29 -38.72 -3.37
CA LEU A 506 -41.83 -39.26 -4.66
C LEU A 506 -40.34 -39.63 -4.71
N VAL A 507 -39.58 -39.46 -3.61
CA VAL A 507 -38.10 -39.61 -3.60
C VAL A 507 -37.64 -40.91 -2.91
N SER A 508 -38.53 -41.78 -2.43
CA SER A 508 -38.15 -43.09 -1.88
C SER A 508 -38.08 -44.18 -2.97
N PRO A 509 -36.90 -44.77 -3.26
CA PRO A 509 -36.84 -45.97 -4.09
C PRO A 509 -37.38 -47.16 -3.28
N SER A 510 -38.43 -47.82 -3.79
CA SER A 510 -38.93 -49.08 -3.27
C SER A 510 -37.89 -50.18 -3.41
N VAL A 511 -37.22 -50.50 -2.30
CA VAL A 511 -36.41 -51.71 -2.16
C VAL A 511 -37.37 -52.88 -2.00
N THR A 512 -37.63 -53.58 -3.10
CA THR A 512 -38.37 -54.84 -3.09
C THR A 512 -37.45 -55.96 -2.60
N SER A 513 -37.60 -56.37 -1.35
CA SER A 513 -37.07 -57.63 -0.84
C SER A 513 -37.92 -58.78 -1.39
N VAL A 514 -37.35 -59.64 -2.23
CA VAL A 514 -37.93 -60.93 -2.60
C VAL A 514 -37.22 -62.01 -1.79
N SER A 515 -38.02 -62.73 -1.01
CA SER A 515 -37.71 -64.00 -0.34
C SER A 515 -37.46 -65.13 -1.32
#